data_AF-A0A2R6WC93-F1
#
_entry.id   AF-A0A2R6WC93-F1
#
_cell.length_a   1.000
_cell.length_b   1.000
_cell.length_c   1.000
_cell.angle_alpha   90.00
_cell.angle_beta   90.00
_cell.angle_gamma   90.00
#
_symmetry.space_group_name_H-M   'P 1'
#
loop_
_entity.id
_entity.type
_entity.pdbx_description
1 polymer ?
#
loop_
_entity_poly.entity_id
_entity_poly.type
_entity_poly.pdbx_seq_one_letter_code
_entity_poly.pdbx_strand_id
1 'polypeptide(L)' 'MLSETGVHHYSGKSVNLGTACGKYYRVFCLSITDPGDSDIIMSLPTD' A
#
# COMPACT_ATOMS: atom_id res chain seq x y z
N MET A 1 6.77 11.23 -7.70
CA MET A 1 5.35 11.06 -8.01
C MET A 1 5.23 11.00 -9.52
N LEU A 2 4.99 9.82 -10.06
CA LEU A 2 4.49 9.69 -11.43
C LEU A 2 3.07 10.31 -11.41
N SER A 3 2.76 11.16 -12.38
CA SER A 3 1.44 11.81 -12.46
C SER A 3 0.34 10.74 -12.39
N GLU A 4 -0.73 11.00 -11.62
CA GLU A 4 -1.93 10.14 -11.50
C GLU A 4 -1.82 8.84 -10.66
N THR A 5 -0.83 8.71 -9.77
CA THR A 5 -0.81 7.57 -8.83
C THR A 5 -1.78 7.79 -7.67
N GLY A 6 -2.81 6.93 -7.52
CA GLY A 6 -3.74 6.96 -6.40
C GLY A 6 -3.03 6.72 -5.05
N VAL A 7 -3.37 7.54 -4.04
CA VAL A 7 -2.81 7.43 -2.69
C VAL A 7 -3.89 6.96 -1.73
N HIS A 8 -3.73 5.76 -1.18
CA HIS A 8 -4.62 5.24 -0.15
C HIS A 8 -4.03 5.48 1.26
N HIS A 9 -4.78 6.19 2.11
CA HIS A 9 -4.37 6.41 3.48
C HIS A 9 -4.70 5.19 4.36
N TYR A 10 -3.67 4.48 4.81
CA TYR A 10 -3.84 3.37 5.73
C TYR A 10 -4.18 3.88 7.15
N SER A 11 -5.37 3.53 7.66
CA SER A 11 -5.84 3.94 8.99
C SER A 11 -5.19 3.18 10.16
N GLY A 12 -4.42 2.13 9.87
CA GLY A 12 -3.77 1.31 10.89
C GLY A 12 -2.38 1.79 11.30
N LYS A 13 -1.72 1.04 12.20
CA LYS A 13 -0.36 1.34 12.69
C LYS A 13 0.71 0.82 11.74
N SER A 14 1.86 1.51 11.68
CA SER A 14 3.02 1.11 10.87
C SER A 14 3.64 -0.25 11.22
N VAL A 15 3.38 -0.76 12.44
CA VAL A 15 3.77 -2.12 12.83
C VAL A 15 2.91 -3.15 12.11
N ASN A 16 1.59 -2.95 12.07
CA ASN A 16 0.66 -3.88 11.44
C ASN A 16 0.87 -3.93 9.92
N LEU A 17 1.16 -2.78 9.31
CA LEU A 17 1.49 -2.70 7.89
C LEU A 17 2.77 -3.49 7.57
N GLY A 18 3.81 -3.35 8.40
CA GLY A 18 5.04 -4.13 8.26
C GLY A 18 4.80 -5.64 8.38
N THR A 19 4.03 -6.06 9.39
CA THR A 19 3.66 -7.47 9.58
C THR A 19 2.85 -8.02 8.41
N ALA A 20 1.90 -7.25 7.86
CA ALA A 20 1.10 -7.64 6.69
C ALA A 20 1.97 -7.85 5.44
N CYS A 21 3.04 -7.06 5.28
CA CYS A 21 4.03 -7.22 4.23
C CYS A 21 5.12 -8.27 4.54
N GLY A 22 4.99 -9.03 5.63
CA GLY A 22 5.98 -10.04 6.04
C GLY A 22 7.33 -9.46 6.48
N LYS A 23 7.36 -8.22 6.97
CA LYS A 23 8.57 -7.55 7.46
C LYS A 23 8.64 -7.56 8.98
N TYR A 24 9.85 -7.73 9.51
CA TYR A 24 10.14 -7.64 10.96
C TYR A 24 10.41 -6.20 11.43
N TYR A 25 10.20 -5.21 10.57
CA TYR A 25 10.37 -3.78 10.85
C TYR A 25 9.12 -3.01 10.44
N ARG A 26 9.02 -1.78 10.97
CA ARG A 26 7.86 -0.89 10.77
C ARG A 26 7.88 -0.32 9.35
N VAL A 27 6.73 -0.31 8.69
CA VAL A 27 6.55 0.25 7.34
C VAL A 27 5.60 1.43 7.42
N PHE A 28 6.06 2.60 6.95
CA PHE A 28 5.26 3.84 6.95
C PHE A 28 4.63 4.14 5.59
N CYS A 29 5.30 3.75 4.51
CA CYS A 29 4.82 3.93 3.15
C CYS A 29 5.28 2.74 2.31
N LEU A 30 4.43 2.28 1.40
CA LEU A 30 4.73 1.25 0.41
C LEU A 30 4.26 1.73 -0.95
N SER A 31 4.93 1.29 -2.00
CA SER A 31 4.54 1.54 -3.37
C SER A 31 4.37 0.20 -4.09
N ILE A 32 3.26 0.05 -4.79
CA ILE A 32 2.99 -1.14 -5.60
C ILE A 32 3.63 -0.91 -6.96
N THR A 33 4.68 -1.66 -7.27
CA THR A 33 5.33 -1.64 -8.60
C THR A 33 4.71 -2.64 -9.55
N ASP A 34 4.26 -3.77 -9.03
CA ASP A 34 3.55 -4.82 -9.75
C ASP A 34 2.49 -5.44 -8.81
N PRO A 35 1.20 -5.49 -9.21
CA PRO A 35 0.14 -6.04 -8.38
C PRO A 35 0.09 -7.58 -8.38
N GLY A 36 0.70 -8.24 -9.36
CA GLY A 36 0.49 -9.67 -9.61
C GLY A 36 -1.00 -10.00 -9.75
N ASP A 37 -1.45 -11.02 -9.01
CA ASP A 37 -2.86 -11.46 -8.95
C ASP A 37 -3.67 -10.78 -7.82
N SER A 38 -3.18 -9.65 -7.30
CA SER A 38 -3.80 -8.95 -6.18
C SER A 38 -4.79 -7.87 -6.66
N ASP A 39 -5.98 -7.83 -6.08
CA ASP A 39 -6.99 -6.79 -6.36
C ASP A 39 -6.67 -5.40 -5.74
N ILE A 40 -5.44 -5.20 -5.28
CA ILE A 40 -5.03 -4.02 -4.49
C ILE A 40 -5.15 -2.70 -5.26
N ILE A 41 -5.03 -2.73 -6.59
CA ILE A 41 -5.16 -1.53 -7.43
C ILE A 41 -6.65 -1.23 -7.72
N MET A 42 -7.51 -2.24 -7.79
CA MET A 42 -8.95 -2.05 -8.05
C MET A 42 -9.70 -1.41 -6.87
N SER A 43 -9.15 -1.52 -5.66
CA SER A 43 -9.73 -0.95 -4.44
C SER A 43 -9.33 0.51 -4.18
N LEU A 44 -8.53 1.13 -5.06
CA LEU A 44 -8.16 2.53 -4.90
C LEU A 44 -9.37 3.43 -5.22
N PRO A 45 -9.77 4.34 -4.31
CA PRO A 45 -10.72 5.39 -4.65
C PRO A 45 -10.08 6.27 -5.73
N THR A 46 -10.67 6.23 -6.91
CA THR A 46 -10.45 7.22 -7.97
C THR A 46 -11.36 8.39 -7.64
N ASP A 47 -10.79 9.48 -7.12
CA ASP A 47 -11.43 10.79 -7.31
C ASP A 47 -11.37 11.18 -8.79
#